data_AF-A0A370APC3-F1
#
_entry.id   AF-A0A370APC3-F1
#
_cell.length_a   1.000
_cell.length_b   1.000
_cell.length_c   1.000
_cell.angle_alpha   90.00
_cell.angle_beta   90.00
_cell.angle_gamma   90.00
#
_symmetry.space_group_name_H-M   'P 1'
#
loop_
_entity.id
_entity.type
_entity.pdbx_description
1 polymer ?
#
loop_
_entity_poly.entity_id
_entity_poly.type
_entity_poly.pdbx_seq_one_letter_code
_entity_poly.pdbx_strand_id
1 'polypeptide(L)'
;MVKKFKGLLAFNVAIEAVGTGDAGKGLAVAAREERTLTERIQSFAEEIYSLSKKIITVAENTGNMLKQIFTAIQNTTEFIKGISAASLEQNSDSQLNKSTVLQLDKAVQQNISYSKELTSMSE
;
A
#
# COMPACT_ATOMS: atom_id res chain seq x y z
N MET A 1 30.62 -26.50 -3.81
CA MET A 1 31.79 -26.77 -4.67
C MET A 1 32.94 -25.79 -4.41
N VAL A 2 32.71 -24.47 -4.42
CA VAL A 2 33.76 -23.42 -4.20
C VAL A 2 34.46 -23.51 -2.83
N LYS A 3 33.72 -23.84 -1.75
CA LYS A 3 34.21 -23.99 -0.36
C LYS A 3 35.37 -24.99 -0.20
N LYS A 4 35.35 -26.09 -0.96
CA LYS A 4 36.34 -27.19 -0.82
C LYS A 4 37.63 -26.90 -1.58
N PHE A 5 37.54 -26.19 -2.71
CA PHE A 5 38.66 -25.96 -3.62
C PHE A 5 39.66 -24.92 -3.08
N LYS A 6 39.16 -23.79 -2.55
CA LYS A 6 40.02 -22.72 -1.99
C LYS A 6 40.72 -23.13 -0.70
N GLY A 7 40.02 -23.87 0.17
CA GLY A 7 40.62 -24.41 1.40
C GLY A 7 41.75 -25.42 1.12
N LEU A 8 41.59 -26.26 0.08
CA LEU A 8 42.64 -27.18 -0.36
C LEU A 8 43.85 -26.45 -0.96
N LEU A 9 43.64 -25.38 -1.73
CA LEU A 9 44.74 -24.60 -2.32
C LEU A 9 45.58 -23.90 -1.24
N ALA A 10 44.94 -23.24 -0.28
CA ALA A 10 45.64 -22.58 0.83
C ALA A 10 46.39 -23.58 1.73
N PHE A 11 45.83 -24.78 1.93
CA PHE A 11 46.49 -25.86 2.66
C PHE A 11 47.69 -26.45 1.90
N ASN A 12 47.56 -26.64 0.57
CA ASN A 12 48.66 -27.10 -0.27
C ASN A 12 49.83 -26.10 -0.29
N VAL A 13 49.53 -24.79 -0.40
CA VAL A 13 50.56 -23.73 -0.32
C VAL A 13 51.25 -23.72 1.05
N ALA A 14 50.51 -23.95 2.13
CA ALA A 14 51.09 -24.06 3.46
C ALA A 14 52.00 -25.29 3.62
N ILE A 15 51.69 -26.42 2.96
CA ILE A 15 52.56 -27.61 2.93
C ILE A 15 53.83 -27.35 2.10
N GLU A 16 53.70 -26.72 0.94
CA GLU A 16 54.81 -26.38 0.04
C GLU A 16 55.78 -25.35 0.67
N ALA A 17 55.26 -24.50 1.55
CA ALA A 17 56.04 -23.53 2.32
C ALA A 17 56.94 -24.15 3.40
N VAL A 18 56.65 -25.35 3.91
CA VAL A 18 57.43 -26.00 4.99
C VAL A 18 58.83 -26.43 4.52
N GLY A 19 59.03 -26.61 3.21
CA GLY A 19 60.31 -27.03 2.62
C GLY A 19 61.22 -25.92 2.09
N THR A 20 60.76 -24.67 2.03
CA THR A 20 61.40 -23.59 1.23
C THR A 20 62.09 -22.48 2.06
N GLY A 21 62.31 -22.69 3.36
CA GLY A 21 63.01 -21.72 4.21
C GLY A 21 62.26 -20.38 4.35
N ASP A 22 62.96 -19.25 4.35
CA ASP A 22 62.34 -17.93 4.59
C ASP A 22 61.35 -17.48 3.50
N ALA A 23 61.51 -17.95 2.26
CA ALA A 23 60.55 -17.66 1.17
C ALA A 23 59.18 -18.31 1.41
N GLY A 24 59.15 -19.51 2.02
CA GLY A 24 57.91 -20.21 2.36
C GLY A 24 57.09 -19.49 3.45
N LYS A 25 57.75 -18.80 4.39
CA LYS A 25 57.07 -18.03 5.44
C LYS A 25 56.23 -16.89 4.86
N GLY A 26 56.73 -16.20 3.82
CA GLY A 26 55.99 -15.13 3.14
C GLY A 26 54.75 -15.64 2.40
N LEU A 27 54.86 -16.78 1.71
CA LEU A 27 53.74 -17.45 1.04
C LEU A 27 52.67 -17.93 2.04
N ALA A 28 53.08 -18.47 3.18
CA ALA A 28 52.14 -18.90 4.22
C ALA A 28 51.36 -17.73 4.84
N VAL A 29 52.00 -16.58 5.05
CA VAL A 29 51.33 -15.36 5.53
C VAL A 29 50.36 -14.82 4.48
N ALA A 30 50.75 -14.77 3.21
CA ALA A 30 49.87 -14.34 2.12
C ALA A 30 48.63 -15.23 1.98
N ALA A 31 48.80 -16.57 2.08
CA ALA A 31 47.68 -17.51 2.04
C ALA A 31 46.72 -17.36 3.24
N ARG A 32 47.26 -17.04 4.43
CA ARG A 32 46.44 -16.75 5.62
C ARG A 32 45.64 -15.45 5.47
N GLU A 33 46.24 -14.42 4.88
CA GLU A 33 45.56 -13.15 4.63
C GLU A 33 44.46 -13.31 3.57
N GLU A 34 44.73 -14.06 2.50
CA GLU A 34 43.72 -14.40 1.48
C GLU A 34 42.54 -15.17 2.08
N ARG A 35 42.80 -16.11 2.99
CA ARG A 35 41.76 -16.85 3.70
C ARG A 35 40.92 -15.92 4.58
N THR A 36 41.57 -15.07 5.37
CA THR A 36 40.89 -14.12 6.26
C THR A 36 40.01 -13.15 5.47
N LEU A 37 40.52 -12.64 4.35
CA LEU A 37 39.76 -11.78 3.43
C LEU A 37 38.57 -12.52 2.81
N THR A 38 38.76 -13.77 2.39
CA THR A 38 37.70 -14.59 1.80
C THR A 38 36.58 -14.87 2.80
N GLU A 39 36.93 -15.22 4.05
CA GLU A 39 35.96 -15.44 5.14
C GLU A 39 35.14 -14.16 5.41
N ARG A 40 35.80 -12.99 5.40
CA ARG A 40 35.14 -11.69 5.61
C ARG A 40 34.22 -11.29 4.45
N ILE A 41 34.65 -11.49 3.19
CA ILE A 41 33.79 -11.25 2.01
C ILE A 41 32.55 -12.14 2.06
N GLN A 42 32.69 -13.39 2.51
CA GLN A 42 31.57 -14.30 2.63
C GLN A 42 30.55 -13.82 3.67
N SER A 43 31.00 -13.36 4.85
CA SER A 43 30.11 -12.78 5.87
C SER A 43 29.29 -11.63 5.29
N PHE A 44 29.95 -10.70 4.57
CA PHE A 44 29.25 -9.60 3.92
C PHE A 44 28.26 -10.06 2.85
N ALA A 45 28.58 -11.09 2.07
CA ALA A 45 27.66 -11.64 1.09
C ALA A 45 26.40 -12.25 1.73
N GLU A 46 26.55 -12.93 2.87
CA GLU A 46 25.44 -13.47 3.66
C GLU A 46 24.56 -12.36 4.24
N GLU A 47 25.17 -11.29 4.74
CA GLU A 47 24.47 -10.09 5.22
C GLU A 47 23.68 -9.39 4.10
N ILE A 48 24.31 -9.18 2.93
CA ILE A 48 23.66 -8.58 1.75
C ILE A 48 22.48 -9.44 1.30
N TYR A 49 22.63 -10.76 1.28
CA TYR A 49 21.56 -11.69 0.92
C TYR A 49 20.38 -11.60 1.89
N SER A 50 20.65 -11.56 3.20
CA SER A 50 19.64 -11.38 4.24
C SER A 50 18.92 -10.03 4.12
N LEU A 51 19.67 -8.96 3.89
CA LEU A 51 19.11 -7.62 3.69
C LEU A 51 18.23 -7.55 2.44
N SER A 52 18.69 -8.16 1.34
CA SER A 52 17.94 -8.22 0.08
C SER A 52 16.61 -8.94 0.25
N LYS A 53 16.57 -10.04 1.02
CA LYS A 53 15.33 -10.73 1.38
C LYS A 53 14.37 -9.82 2.15
N LYS A 54 14.87 -9.08 3.14
CA LYS A 54 14.05 -8.14 3.91
C LYS A 54 13.46 -7.05 3.02
N ILE A 55 14.23 -6.52 2.07
CA ILE A 55 13.74 -5.51 1.11
C ILE A 55 12.59 -6.07 0.28
N ILE A 56 12.71 -7.30 -0.23
CA ILE A 56 11.63 -7.95 -0.99
C ILE A 56 10.36 -8.07 -0.15
N THR A 57 10.47 -8.55 1.10
CA THR A 57 9.31 -8.65 2.01
C THR A 57 8.65 -7.30 2.28
N VAL A 58 9.44 -6.25 2.50
CA VAL A 58 8.89 -4.89 2.69
C VAL A 58 8.20 -4.39 1.43
N ALA A 59 8.78 -4.64 0.25
CA ALA A 59 8.17 -4.26 -1.02
C ALA A 59 6.85 -4.99 -1.28
N GLU A 60 6.77 -6.29 -0.98
CA GLU A 60 5.54 -7.08 -1.09
C GLU A 60 4.44 -6.56 -0.15
N ASN A 61 4.79 -6.30 1.11
CA ASN A 61 3.86 -5.72 2.09
C ASN A 61 3.35 -4.35 1.65
N THR A 62 4.25 -3.50 1.16
CA THR A 62 3.91 -2.18 0.62
C THR A 62 2.97 -2.32 -0.58
N GLY A 63 3.23 -3.26 -1.49
CA GLY A 63 2.37 -3.56 -2.62
C GLY A 63 0.97 -3.99 -2.19
N ASN A 64 0.84 -4.80 -1.14
CA ASN A 64 -0.45 -5.21 -0.60
C ASN A 64 -1.21 -4.05 0.06
N MET A 65 -0.52 -3.18 0.79
CA MET A 65 -1.14 -1.97 1.36
C MET A 65 -1.64 -1.02 0.26
N LEU A 66 -0.86 -0.82 -0.82
CA LEU A 66 -1.27 -0.01 -1.95
C LEU A 66 -2.51 -0.58 -2.66
N LYS A 67 -2.63 -1.91 -2.77
CA LYS A 67 -3.86 -2.55 -3.29
C LYS A 67 -5.08 -2.24 -2.41
N GLN A 68 -4.93 -2.30 -1.09
CA GLN A 68 -6.02 -1.96 -0.17
C GLN A 68 -6.42 -0.49 -0.28
N ILE A 69 -5.45 0.42 -0.41
CA ILE A 69 -5.71 1.84 -0.64
C ILE A 69 -6.48 2.04 -1.95
N PHE A 70 -6.07 1.35 -3.03
CA PHE A 70 -6.76 1.43 -4.31
C PHE A 70 -8.23 1.01 -4.20
N THR A 71 -8.52 -0.13 -3.55
CA THR A 71 -9.90 -0.57 -3.29
C THR A 71 -10.68 0.44 -2.46
N ALA A 72 -10.07 1.02 -1.41
CA ALA A 72 -10.73 2.04 -0.58
C ALA A 72 -11.09 3.31 -1.38
N ILE A 73 -10.20 3.74 -2.30
CA ILE A 73 -10.47 4.88 -3.19
C ILE A 73 -11.62 4.56 -4.15
N GLN A 74 -11.67 3.34 -4.70
CA GLN A 74 -12.79 2.93 -5.57
C GLN A 74 -14.13 2.98 -4.82
N ASN A 75 -14.19 2.40 -3.61
CA ASN A 75 -15.39 2.41 -2.78
C ASN A 75 -15.81 3.84 -2.42
N THR A 76 -14.85 4.71 -2.06
CA THR A 76 -15.12 6.12 -1.76
C THR A 76 -15.66 6.85 -2.99
N THR A 77 -15.14 6.55 -4.17
CA THR A 77 -15.62 7.14 -5.44
C THR A 77 -17.05 6.70 -5.74
N GLU A 78 -17.36 5.42 -5.55
CA GLU A 78 -18.72 4.89 -5.71
C GLU A 78 -19.69 5.53 -4.71
N PHE A 79 -19.25 5.70 -3.46
CA PHE A 79 -20.03 6.36 -2.43
C PHE A 79 -20.34 7.83 -2.78
N ILE A 80 -19.35 8.58 -3.26
CA ILE A 80 -19.54 9.97 -3.72
C ILE A 80 -20.54 10.03 -4.89
N LYS A 81 -20.47 9.08 -5.84
CA LYS A 81 -21.46 8.99 -6.93
C LYS A 81 -22.87 8.74 -6.38
N GLY A 82 -23.00 7.84 -5.41
CA GLY A 82 -24.26 7.57 -4.71
C GLY A 82 -24.82 8.81 -4.01
N ILE A 83 -23.98 9.55 -3.27
CA ILE A 83 -24.37 10.82 -2.62
C ILE A 83 -24.83 11.84 -3.66
N SER A 84 -24.11 11.98 -4.77
CA SER A 84 -24.46 12.93 -5.82
C SER A 84 -25.82 12.60 -6.45
N ALA A 85 -26.09 11.32 -6.71
CA ALA A 85 -27.37 10.88 -7.23
C ALA A 85 -28.51 11.14 -6.23
N ALA A 86 -28.32 10.76 -4.96
CA ALA A 86 -29.30 11.01 -3.90
C ALA A 86 -29.56 12.51 -3.68
N SER A 87 -28.53 13.35 -3.80
CA SER A 87 -28.67 14.81 -3.69
C SER A 87 -29.52 15.40 -4.82
N LEU A 88 -29.37 14.88 -6.04
CA LEU A 88 -30.19 15.30 -7.18
C LEU A 88 -31.65 14.89 -7.01
N GLU A 89 -31.89 13.67 -6.54
CA GLU A 89 -33.23 13.15 -6.22
C GLU A 89 -33.90 13.99 -5.12
N GLN A 90 -33.21 14.21 -4.00
CA GLN A 90 -33.72 15.06 -2.91
C GLN A 90 -34.05 16.49 -3.37
N ASN A 91 -33.25 17.06 -4.27
CA ASN A 91 -33.55 18.38 -4.82
C ASN A 91 -34.86 18.37 -5.64
N SER A 92 -35.07 17.33 -6.45
CA SER A 92 -36.32 17.15 -7.20
C SER A 92 -37.52 16.99 -6.25
N ASP A 93 -37.40 16.15 -5.24
CA ASP A 93 -38.44 15.91 -4.24
C ASP A 93 -38.78 17.17 -3.44
N SER A 94 -37.77 17.99 -3.12
CA SER A 94 -37.96 19.28 -2.46
C SER A 94 -38.79 20.25 -3.32
N GLN A 95 -38.55 20.29 -4.63
CA GLN A 95 -39.37 21.10 -5.55
C GLN A 95 -40.81 20.58 -5.62
N LEU A 96 -41.00 19.26 -5.67
CA LEU A 96 -42.32 18.63 -5.67
C LEU A 96 -43.08 18.99 -4.37
N ASN A 97 -42.44 18.82 -3.22
CA ASN A 97 -43.02 19.17 -1.91
C ASN A 97 -43.39 20.65 -1.86
N LYS A 98 -42.51 21.54 -2.33
CA LYS A 98 -42.80 22.99 -2.39
C LYS A 98 -44.05 23.27 -3.24
N SER A 99 -44.15 22.67 -4.43
CA SER A 99 -45.32 22.86 -5.29
C SER A 99 -46.61 22.31 -4.67
N THR A 100 -46.52 21.18 -3.97
CA THR A 100 -47.65 20.54 -3.29
C THR A 100 -48.17 21.43 -2.16
N VAL A 101 -47.28 22.01 -1.36
CA VAL A 101 -47.65 22.95 -0.30
C VAL A 101 -48.35 24.19 -0.86
N LEU A 102 -47.86 24.75 -1.98
CA LEU A 102 -48.51 25.88 -2.64
C LEU A 102 -49.91 25.54 -3.18
N GLN A 103 -50.10 24.33 -3.72
CA GLN A 103 -51.41 23.87 -4.16
C GLN A 103 -52.37 23.69 -2.98
N LEU A 104 -51.87 23.14 -1.86
CA LEU A 104 -52.65 22.99 -0.64
C LEU A 104 -53.09 24.34 -0.09
N ASP A 105 -52.18 25.33 -0.03
CA ASP A 105 -52.50 26.69 0.40
C ASP A 105 -53.59 27.31 -0.48
N LYS A 106 -53.50 27.14 -1.80
CA LYS A 106 -54.55 27.60 -2.73
C LYS A 106 -55.90 26.93 -2.46
N ALA A 107 -55.92 25.61 -2.24
CA ALA A 107 -57.14 24.88 -1.93
C ALA A 107 -57.78 25.34 -0.61
N VAL A 108 -56.95 25.61 0.42
CA VAL A 108 -57.41 26.18 1.70
C VAL A 108 -58.02 27.57 1.49
N GLN A 109 -57.36 28.44 0.72
CA GLN A 109 -57.90 29.77 0.40
C GLN A 109 -59.22 29.69 -0.38
N GLN A 110 -59.34 28.76 -1.33
CA GLN A 110 -60.60 28.52 -2.04
C GLN A 110 -61.71 28.06 -1.09
N ASN A 111 -61.43 27.12 -0.20
CA ASN A 111 -62.39 26.66 0.81
C ASN A 111 -62.87 27.81 1.72
N ILE A 112 -61.98 28.72 2.13
CA ILE A 112 -62.35 29.90 2.91
C ILE A 112 -63.29 30.81 2.12
N SER A 113 -62.98 31.08 0.84
CA SER A 113 -63.83 31.91 -0.02
C SER A 113 -65.20 31.30 -0.23
N TYR A 114 -65.27 30.01 -0.57
CA TYR A 114 -66.55 29.29 -0.70
C TYR A 114 -67.36 29.31 0.60
N SER A 115 -66.70 29.10 1.74
CA SER A 115 -67.37 29.18 3.05
C SER A 115 -67.93 30.57 3.33
N LYS A 116 -67.20 31.64 3.00
CA LYS A 116 -67.69 33.03 3.15
C LYS A 116 -68.89 33.31 2.26
N GLU A 117 -68.84 32.87 1.01
CA GLU A 117 -69.93 33.02 0.05
C GLU A 117 -71.19 32.29 0.55
N LEU A 118 -71.04 31.05 1.04
CA LEU A 118 -72.13 30.27 1.65
C LEU A 118 -72.76 30.96 2.87
N THR A 119 -71.95 31.53 3.75
CA THR A 119 -72.44 32.31 4.89
C THR A 119 -73.23 33.53 4.42
N SER A 120 -72.71 34.27 3.44
CA SER A 120 -73.41 35.45 2.89
C SER A 120 -74.70 35.14 2.14
N MET A 121 -74.85 33.91 1.62
CA MET A 121 -76.09 33.46 1.00
C MET A 121 -77.14 32.99 2.01
N SER A 122 -76.73 32.69 3.25
CA SER A 122 -77.61 32.21 4.32
C SER A 122 -78.09 33.33 5.26
N GLU A 123 -77.47 34.50 5.20
CA GLU A 123 -77.95 35.76 5.80
C GLU A 123 -78.94 36.48 4.89
#